data_AF-A0A831WND5-F1
#
_entry.id   AF-A0A831WND5-F1
#
_cell.length_a   1.000
_cell.length_b   1.000
_cell.length_c   1.000
_cell.angle_alpha   90.00
_cell.angle_beta   90.00
_cell.angle_gamma   90.00
#
_symmetry.space_group_name_H-M   'P 1'
#
loop_
_entity.id
_entity.type
_entity.pdbx_description
1 polymer ?
#
loop_
_entity_poly.entity_id
_entity_poly.type
_entity_poly.pdbx_seq_one_letter_code
_entity_poly.pdbx_strand_id
1 'polypeptide(L)'
;MYEIRCPKCNKKLAEVTRPPLKELTYTKKCRCGKTIKGEIFINKKEGKIFAKLNCLCGYTKTKLIGHLIFIKCKRCKKISFF
;
A
#
# COMPACT_ATOMS: atom_id res chain seq x y z
N MET A 1 2.41 -14.97 4.59
CA MET A 1 2.03 -14.86 3.17
C MET A 1 0.54 -14.52 3.12
N TYR A 2 0.10 -13.65 2.22
CA TYR A 2 -1.28 -13.15 2.17
C TYR A 2 -2.00 -13.67 0.92
N GLU A 3 -3.18 -14.24 1.12
CA GLU A 3 -4.01 -14.70 0.01
C GLU A 3 -4.85 -13.56 -0.56
N ILE A 4 -4.80 -13.40 -1.88
CA ILE A 4 -5.68 -12.51 -2.62
C ILE A 4 -6.87 -13.32 -3.13
N ARG A 5 -8.06 -13.01 -2.62
CA ARG A 5 -9.31 -13.65 -3.05
C ARG A 5 -10.22 -12.68 -3.76
N CYS A 6 -11.04 -13.18 -4.69
CA CYS A 6 -12.06 -12.38 -5.35
C CYS A 6 -13.15 -11.98 -4.35
N PRO A 7 -13.48 -10.68 -4.21
CA PRO A 7 -14.50 -10.23 -3.26
C PRO A 7 -15.94 -10.62 -3.66
N LYS A 8 -16.15 -11.28 -4.82
CA LYS A 8 -17.47 -11.74 -5.27
C LYS A 8 -17.64 -13.25 -5.22
N CYS A 9 -16.62 -14.02 -5.64
CA CYS A 9 -16.71 -15.49 -5.69
C CYS A 9 -15.74 -16.20 -4.75
N ASN A 10 -15.01 -15.46 -3.91
CA ASN A 10 -14.01 -15.94 -2.95
C ASN A 10 -12.89 -16.83 -3.53
N LYS A 11 -12.81 -16.98 -4.85
CA LYS A 11 -11.76 -17.75 -5.52
C LYS A 11 -10.41 -17.10 -5.27
N LYS A 12 -9.41 -17.90 -4.87
CA LYS A 12 -8.02 -17.49 -4.79
C LYS A 12 -7.54 -17.02 -6.17
N LEU A 13 -7.01 -15.80 -6.23
CA LEU A 13 -6.50 -15.21 -7.46
C LEU A 13 -4.98 -15.16 -7.47
N ALA A 14 -4.37 -14.91 -6.32
CA ALA A 14 -2.92 -14.91 -6.14
C ALA A 14 -2.56 -15.09 -4.67
N GLU A 15 -1.27 -15.28 -4.42
CA GLU A 15 -0.66 -15.27 -3.12
C GLU A 15 0.53 -14.32 -3.15
N VAL A 16 0.59 -13.41 -2.19
CA VAL A 16 1.60 -12.34 -2.15
C VAL A 16 2.30 -12.30 -0.80
N THR A 17 3.57 -11.94 -0.80
CA THR A 17 4.34 -11.78 0.43
C THR A 17 4.05 -10.45 1.13
N ARG A 18 3.59 -9.44 0.39
CA ARG A 18 3.27 -8.11 0.89
C ARG A 18 1.90 -8.08 1.61
N PRO A 19 1.78 -7.38 2.75
CA PRO A 19 0.50 -7.16 3.41
C PRO A 19 -0.50 -6.37 2.54
N PRO A 20 -1.82 -6.53 2.83
CA PRO A 20 -2.86 -5.72 2.20
C PRO A 20 -2.62 -4.22 2.36
N LEU A 21 -3.16 -3.42 1.43
CA LEU A 21 -3.01 -1.95 1.46
C LEU A 21 -3.42 -1.31 2.80
N LYS A 22 -4.43 -1.88 3.47
CA LYS A 22 -4.94 -1.41 4.76
C LYS A 22 -3.96 -1.62 5.91
N GLU A 23 -3.07 -2.58 5.79
CA GLU A 23 -2.08 -2.97 6.79
C GLU A 23 -0.68 -2.43 6.47
N LEU A 24 -0.53 -1.75 5.32
CA LEU A 24 0.71 -1.03 5.05
C LEU A 24 0.93 0.03 6.12
N THR A 25 2.13 0.01 6.68
CA THR A 25 2.60 1.04 7.58
C THR A 25 4.00 1.42 7.16
N TYR A 26 4.33 2.71 7.28
CA TYR A 26 5.67 3.19 7.02
C TYR A 26 6.08 4.09 8.17
N THR A 27 7.16 3.74 8.85
CA THR A 27 7.74 4.56 9.92
C THR A 27 9.19 4.85 9.59
N LYS A 28 9.65 6.03 10.00
CA LYS A 28 11.05 6.43 9.81
C LYS A 28 11.51 7.29 10.98
N LYS A 29 12.72 7.03 11.47
CA LYS A 29 13.38 7.89 12.46
C LYS A 29 13.82 9.19 11.81
N CYS A 30 13.36 10.30 12.36
CA CYS A 30 13.79 11.63 11.96
C CYS A 30 15.15 11.97 12.56
N ARG A 31 15.87 12.92 11.95
CA ARG A 31 17.11 13.47 12.51
C ARG A 31 16.90 14.14 13.86
N CYS A 32 15.70 14.68 14.13
CA CYS A 32 15.33 15.24 15.43
C CYS A 32 15.05 14.17 16.52
N GLY A 33 15.36 12.89 16.26
CA GLY A 33 15.20 11.79 17.21
C GLY A 33 13.81 11.14 17.25
N LYS A 34 12.76 11.83 16.78
CA LYS A 34 11.37 11.30 16.77
C LYS A 34 11.14 10.28 15.66
N THR A 35 10.33 9.25 15.96
CA THR A 35 9.82 8.32 14.95
C THR A 35 8.57 8.91 14.30
N ILE A 36 8.62 9.13 13.00
CA ILE A 36 7.50 9.66 12.23
C ILE A 36 6.75 8.49 11.60
N LYS A 37 5.43 8.47 11.75
CA LYS A 37 4.55 7.60 10.98
C LYS A 37 4.18 8.31 9.69
N GLY A 38 4.43 7.66 8.56
CA GLY A 38 4.09 8.17 7.24
C GLY A 38 2.61 7.95 6.95
N GLU A 39 1.97 8.99 6.44
CA GLU A 39 0.63 8.91 5.87
C GLU A 39 0.72 8.24 4.50
N ILE A 40 0.00 7.13 4.31
CA ILE A 40 0.04 6.37 3.07
C ILE A 40 -1.03 6.89 2.13
N PHE A 41 -0.63 7.19 0.90
CA PHE A 41 -1.54 7.59 -0.15
C PHE A 41 -1.26 6.79 -1.43
N ILE A 42 -2.34 6.48 -2.14
CA ILE A 42 -2.31 5.59 -3.30
C ILE A 42 -2.64 6.42 -4.53
N ASN A 43 -1.71 6.52 -5.48
CA ASN A 43 -1.98 7.07 -6.79
C ASN A 43 -2.46 5.94 -7.72
N LYS A 44 -3.78 5.83 -7.90
CA LYS A 44 -4.40 4.83 -8.78
C LYS A 44 -4.11 5.07 -10.26
N LYS A 45 -3.87 6.31 -10.69
CA LYS A 45 -3.58 6.63 -12.10
C LYS A 45 -2.20 6.11 -12.50
N GLU A 46 -1.22 6.28 -11.62
CA GLU A 46 0.16 5.82 -11.85
C GLU A 46 0.43 4.40 -11.34
N GLY A 47 -0.50 3.79 -10.61
CA GLY A 47 -0.30 2.48 -9.99
C GLY A 47 0.80 2.49 -8.92
N LYS A 48 0.93 3.57 -8.15
CA LYS A 48 2.01 3.76 -7.16
C LYS A 48 1.46 4.02 -5.75
N ILE A 49 2.21 3.56 -4.75
CA ILE A 49 1.90 3.73 -3.33
C ILE A 49 3.01 4.58 -2.72
N PHE A 50 2.63 5.69 -2.11
CA PHE A 50 3.55 6.63 -1.51
C PHE A 50 3.30 6.75 -0.01
N ALA A 51 4.36 7.09 0.73
CA ALA A 51 4.28 7.51 2.11
C ALA A 51 4.74 8.97 2.23
N LYS A 52 3.89 9.81 2.80
CA LYS A 52 4.22 11.19 3.18
C LYS A 52 4.64 11.21 4.64
N LEU A 53 5.89 11.56 4.89
CA LEU A 53 6.41 11.81 6.22
C LEU A 53 6.29 13.30 6.51
N ASN A 54 5.72 13.65 7.65
CA ASN A 54 5.71 15.00 8.18
C ASN A 54 6.18 14.98 9.64
N CYS A 55 7.21 15.76 9.96
CA CYS A 55 7.74 15.92 11.30
C CYS A 55 7.49 17.34 11.80
N LEU A 56 7.21 17.47 13.10
CA LEU A 56 7.10 18.77 13.77
C LEU A 56 8.37 19.63 13.67
N CYS A 57 9.54 19.03 13.43
CA CYS A 57 10.79 19.75 13.19
C CYS A 57 10.92 20.36 11.77
N GLY A 58 9.85 20.31 10.97
CA GLY A 58 9.84 20.80 9.58
C GLY A 58 10.28 19.78 8.53
N TYR A 59 10.71 18.57 8.92
CA TYR A 59 11.08 17.54 7.95
C TYR A 59 9.84 17.00 7.24
N THR A 60 9.75 17.26 5.94
CA THR A 60 8.74 16.67 5.07
C THR A 60 9.41 15.86 3.96
N LYS A 61 8.87 14.66 3.69
CA LYS A 61 9.34 13.84 2.57
C LYS A 61 8.24 12.94 2.05
N THR A 62 8.07 12.93 0.74
CA THR A 62 7.30 11.91 0.04
C THR A 62 8.24 10.82 -0.45
N LYS A 63 7.89 9.55 -0.20
CA LYS A 63 8.68 8.40 -0.67
C LYS A 63 7.77 7.37 -1.33
N LEU A 64 8.18 6.85 -2.48
CA LEU A 64 7.58 5.67 -3.08
C LEU A 64 7.88 4.46 -2.19
N ILE A 65 6.83 3.79 -1.70
CA ILE A 65 6.94 2.61 -0.83
C ILE A 65 6.51 1.31 -1.53
N GLY A 66 5.88 1.41 -2.70
CA GLY A 66 5.51 0.25 -3.49
C GLY A 66 4.70 0.59 -4.74
N HIS A 67 4.35 -0.45 -5.48
CA HIS A 67 3.48 -0.37 -6.65
C HIS A 67 2.13 -1.02 -6.33
N LEU A 68 1.07 -0.43 -6.87
CA LEU A 68 -0.28 -0.95 -6.77
C LEU A 68 -0.40 -2.12 -7.74
N ILE A 69 -0.77 -3.28 -7.22
CA ILE A 69 -1.02 -4.46 -8.02
C ILE A 69 -2.53 -4.57 -8.21
N PHE A 70 -2.96 -4.77 -9.44
CA PHE A 70 -4.35 -5.06 -9.73
C PHE A 70 -4.48 -6.46 -10.28
N ILE A 71 -5.49 -7.18 -9.80
CA ILE A 71 -5.85 -8.50 -10.32
C ILE A 71 -7.31 -8.47 -10.72
N LYS A 72 -7.56 -8.90 -11.96
CA LYS A 72 -8.90 -9.09 -12.49
C LYS A 72 -9.31 -10.54 -12.35
N CYS A 73 -10.43 -10.79 -11.67
CA CYS A 73 -11.00 -12.13 -11.63
C CYS A 73 -11.49 -12.54 -13.03
N LYS A 74 -10.99 -13.65 -13.59
CA LYS A 74 -11.45 -14.16 -14.90
C LYS A 74 -12.95 -14.49 -14.93
N ARG A 75 -13.53 -14.92 -13.80
CA ARG A 75 -14.95 -15.32 -13.70
C ARG A 75 -15.88 -14.12 -13.50
N CYS A 76 -15.59 -13.28 -12.50
CA CYS A 76 -16.48 -12.18 -12.14
C CYS A 76 -16.12 -10.85 -12.82
N LYS A 77 -15.02 -10.80 -13.57
CA LYS A 77 -14.43 -9.60 -14.21
C LYS A 77 -14.11 -8.43 -13.27
N LYS A 78 -14.35 -8.59 -11.96
CA LYS A 78 -14.10 -7.59 -10.91
C LYS A 78 -12.60 -7.41 -10.69
N ILE A 79 -12.17 -6.16 -10.62
CA ILE A 79 -10.78 -5.76 -10.35
C ILE A 79 -10.65 -5.58 -8.84
N SER A 80 -9.59 -6.17 -8.28
CA SER A 80 -9.21 -6.00 -6.88
C SER A 80 -7.82 -5.40 -6.83
N PHE A 81 -7.65 -4.38 -6.00
CA PHE A 81 -6.39 -3.65 -5.83
C PHE A 81 -5.72 -4.09 -4.54
N PHE A 82 -4.42 -4.34 -4.65
CA PHE A 82 -3.57 -4.81 -3.56
C PHE A 82 -2.28 -4.03 -3.51
#